data_AF-A0A094WE02-F1
#
_entry.id   AF-A0A094WE02-F1
#
_cell.length_a   1.000
_cell.length_b   1.000
_cell.length_c   1.000
_cell.angle_alpha   90.00
_cell.angle_beta   90.00
_cell.angle_gamma   90.00
#
_symmetry.space_group_name_H-M   'P 1'
#
loop_
_entity.id
_entity.type
_entity.pdbx_description
1 polymer ?
#
loop_
_entity_poly.entity_id
_entity_poly.type
_entity_poly.pdbx_seq_one_letter_code
_entity_poly.pdbx_strand_id
1 'polypeptide(L)'
;MGGSNFYKSRAKMRDLIESLIRKSMAGMDLAMDKMFALQPETYLRYEERFSELARLLECLQLELESVDSWSELDRIQRRVYFLEERFEDIDSVLRKRPRRSRSRFSMDNLFRVSQGGPGRSRSASRVDENGLSLEEACEVLGIDISAKLPEIRKKFRTLMKELHPDIRMGDRSKEGQMRKILAAYEVLKQRQVMS
;
A
#
# COMPACT_ATOMS: atom_id res chain seq x y z
N MET A 1 36.73 -16.78 8.19
CA MET A 1 36.18 -15.39 8.21
C MET A 1 34.96 -15.17 7.28
N GLY A 2 34.57 -16.11 6.39
CA GLY A 2 33.48 -15.88 5.41
C GLY A 2 32.03 -15.94 5.93
N GLY A 3 31.76 -16.68 7.02
CA GLY A 3 30.39 -16.87 7.54
C GLY A 3 29.75 -15.58 8.08
N SER A 4 30.51 -14.70 8.73
CA SER A 4 29.96 -13.47 9.33
C SER A 4 29.40 -12.50 8.28
N ASN A 5 30.00 -12.41 7.09
CA ASN A 5 29.51 -11.55 6.02
C ASN A 5 28.25 -12.11 5.35
N PHE A 6 28.10 -13.44 5.30
CA PHE A 6 26.91 -14.10 4.75
C PHE A 6 25.66 -13.77 5.57
N TYR A 7 25.71 -13.99 6.89
CA TYR A 7 24.58 -13.71 7.78
C TYR A 7 24.23 -12.21 7.82
N LYS A 8 25.23 -11.33 7.76
CA LYS A 8 25.00 -9.87 7.64
C LYS A 8 24.28 -9.51 6.34
N SER A 9 24.69 -10.10 5.22
CA SER A 9 24.06 -9.85 3.91
C SER A 9 22.61 -10.40 3.87
N ARG A 10 22.40 -11.60 4.41
CA ARG A 10 21.08 -12.22 4.56
C ARG A 10 20.15 -11.38 5.45
N ALA A 11 20.62 -10.88 6.59
CA ALA A 11 19.86 -9.99 7.46
C ALA A 11 19.46 -8.69 6.74
N LYS A 12 20.39 -8.04 6.02
CA LYS A 12 20.09 -6.85 5.23
C LYS A 12 19.03 -7.10 4.15
N MET A 13 19.07 -8.25 3.49
CA MET A 13 18.04 -8.62 2.50
C MET A 13 16.68 -8.81 3.14
N ARG A 14 16.62 -9.45 4.31
CA ARG A 14 15.38 -9.57 5.08
C ARG A 14 14.80 -8.19 5.40
N ASP A 15 15.61 -7.28 5.95
CA ASP A 15 15.16 -5.92 6.27
C ASP A 15 14.67 -5.16 5.03
N LEU A 16 15.35 -5.34 3.89
CA LEU A 16 14.94 -4.76 2.61
C LEU A 16 13.59 -5.29 2.16
N ILE A 17 13.39 -6.61 2.17
CA ILE A 17 12.13 -7.27 1.80
C ILE A 17 10.99 -6.80 2.71
N GLU A 18 11.19 -6.82 4.03
CA GLU A 18 10.20 -6.33 4.99
C GLU A 18 9.86 -4.85 4.74
N SER A 19 10.86 -4.01 4.42
CA SER A 19 10.63 -2.61 4.10
C SER A 19 9.82 -2.43 2.81
N LEU A 20 10.05 -3.26 1.80
CA LEU A 20 9.33 -3.22 0.53
C LEU A 20 7.89 -3.70 0.70
N ILE A 21 7.64 -4.74 1.50
CA ILE A 21 6.29 -5.19 1.85
C ILE A 21 5.51 -4.04 2.50
N ARG A 22 6.09 -3.39 3.52
CA ARG A 22 5.47 -2.23 4.20
C ARG A 22 5.19 -1.08 3.24
N LYS A 23 6.12 -0.77 2.33
CA LYS A 23 5.95 0.28 1.32
C LYS A 23 4.85 -0.06 0.31
N SER A 24 4.75 -1.31 -0.13
CA SER A 24 3.66 -1.77 -1.01
C SER A 24 2.29 -1.60 -0.35
N MET A 25 2.18 -1.97 0.92
CA MET A 25 0.94 -1.74 1.68
C MET A 25 0.60 -0.25 1.80
N ALA A 26 1.58 0.59 2.10
CA ALA A 26 1.39 2.05 2.15
C ALA A 26 1.05 2.64 0.77
N GLY A 27 1.58 2.07 -0.31
CA GLY A 27 1.23 2.41 -1.69
C GLY A 27 -0.23 2.09 -2.00
N MET A 28 -0.72 0.92 -1.60
CA MET A 28 -2.15 0.55 -1.74
C MET A 28 -3.07 1.51 -0.98
N ASP A 29 -2.71 1.86 0.25
CA ASP A 29 -3.47 2.84 1.05
C ASP A 29 -3.52 4.21 0.38
N LEU A 30 -2.39 4.66 -0.18
CA LEU A 30 -2.30 5.93 -0.88
C LEU A 30 -3.09 5.91 -2.20
N ALA A 31 -3.09 4.78 -2.91
CA ALA A 31 -3.90 4.57 -4.11
C ALA A 31 -5.39 4.64 -3.79
N MET A 32 -5.81 3.99 -2.70
CA MET A 32 -7.18 4.08 -2.21
C MET A 32 -7.56 5.53 -1.92
N ASP A 33 -6.76 6.23 -1.14
CA ASP A 33 -7.06 7.59 -0.72
C ASP A 33 -7.10 8.60 -1.89
N LYS A 34 -6.34 8.38 -2.96
CA LYS A 34 -6.24 9.33 -4.09
C LYS A 34 -7.12 8.99 -5.29
N MET A 35 -7.31 7.72 -5.58
CA MET A 35 -7.90 7.27 -6.84
C MET A 35 -9.31 6.75 -6.68
N PHE A 36 -9.66 6.20 -5.51
CA PHE A 36 -10.93 5.50 -5.36
C PHE A 36 -12.14 6.42 -5.61
N ALA A 37 -12.10 7.65 -5.08
CA ALA A 37 -13.18 8.62 -5.26
C ALA A 37 -13.35 9.10 -6.73
N LEU A 38 -12.31 8.98 -7.55
CA LEU A 38 -12.29 9.48 -8.93
C LEU A 38 -12.49 8.37 -9.96
N GLN A 39 -11.84 7.22 -9.76
CA GLN A 39 -11.77 6.10 -10.70
C GLN A 39 -11.55 4.77 -9.94
N PRO A 40 -12.64 4.10 -9.50
CA PRO A 40 -12.54 2.84 -8.74
C PRO A 40 -11.92 1.70 -9.58
N GLU A 41 -12.17 1.67 -10.89
CA GLU A 41 -11.59 0.68 -11.81
C GLU A 41 -10.06 0.81 -11.90
N THR A 42 -9.57 2.05 -11.96
CA THR A 42 -8.13 2.33 -11.96
C THR A 42 -7.51 1.88 -10.66
N TYR A 43 -8.15 2.14 -9.52
CA TYR A 43 -7.68 1.71 -8.19
C TYR A 43 -7.46 0.20 -8.10
N LEU A 44 -8.43 -0.62 -8.52
CA LEU A 44 -8.33 -2.07 -8.40
C LEU A 44 -7.13 -2.65 -9.15
N ARG A 45 -6.84 -2.12 -10.35
CA ARG A 45 -5.63 -2.50 -11.09
C ARG A 45 -4.35 -2.19 -10.32
N TYR A 46 -4.29 -1.07 -9.60
CA TYR A 46 -3.15 -0.75 -8.74
C TYR A 46 -3.10 -1.65 -7.50
N GLU A 47 -4.26 -1.93 -6.89
CA GLU A 47 -4.36 -2.82 -5.74
C GLU A 47 -3.87 -4.23 -6.06
N GLU A 48 -4.28 -4.79 -7.20
CA GLU A 48 -3.80 -6.08 -7.69
C GLU A 48 -2.29 -6.09 -7.86
N ARG A 49 -1.73 -5.07 -8.53
CA ARG A 49 -0.28 -4.97 -8.77
C ARG A 49 0.52 -4.87 -7.48
N PHE A 50 0.08 -4.07 -6.51
CA PHE A 50 0.75 -4.00 -5.21
C PHE A 50 0.57 -5.27 -4.37
N SER A 51 -0.59 -5.93 -4.47
CA SER A 51 -0.87 -7.19 -3.78
C SER A 51 0.02 -8.32 -4.33
N GLU A 52 0.16 -8.40 -5.65
CA GLU A 52 1.05 -9.36 -6.31
C GLU A 52 2.51 -9.11 -5.89
N LEU A 53 2.93 -7.84 -5.85
CA LEU A 53 4.28 -7.47 -5.41
C LEU A 53 4.55 -7.89 -3.97
N ALA A 54 3.60 -7.64 -3.06
CA ALA A 54 3.69 -8.09 -1.66
C ALA A 54 3.79 -9.62 -1.56
N ARG A 55 2.94 -10.35 -2.30
CA ARG A 55 2.97 -11.82 -2.34
C ARG A 55 4.33 -12.36 -2.81
N LEU A 56 4.90 -11.78 -3.86
CA LEU A 56 6.20 -12.20 -4.39
C LEU A 56 7.34 -11.91 -3.40
N LEU A 57 7.28 -10.78 -2.69
CA LEU A 57 8.23 -10.44 -1.64
C LEU A 57 8.13 -11.39 -0.44
N GLU A 58 6.92 -11.76 -0.03
CA GLU A 58 6.70 -12.75 1.03
C GLU A 58 7.25 -14.14 0.63
N CYS A 59 7.05 -14.56 -0.62
CA CYS A 59 7.67 -15.78 -1.13
C CYS A 59 9.21 -15.72 -1.06
N LEU A 60 9.80 -14.58 -1.42
CA LEU A 60 11.25 -14.38 -1.31
C LEU A 60 11.74 -14.37 0.13
N GLN A 61 10.93 -13.87 1.06
CA GLN A 61 11.24 -13.89 2.49
C GLN A 61 11.32 -15.33 3.00
N LEU A 62 10.36 -16.18 2.64
CA LEU A 62 10.36 -17.60 3.00
C LEU A 62 11.56 -18.32 2.36
N GLU A 63 11.85 -18.04 1.09
CA GLU A 63 13.01 -18.63 0.40
C GLU A 63 14.32 -18.23 1.08
N LEU A 64 14.44 -16.97 1.52
CA LEU A 64 15.58 -16.45 2.27
C LEU A 64 15.81 -17.17 3.60
N GLU A 65 14.78 -17.76 4.21
CA GLU A 65 14.90 -18.53 5.45
C GLU A 65 15.62 -19.88 5.25
N SER A 66 15.49 -20.47 4.06
CA SER A 66 16.14 -21.75 3.69
C SER A 66 17.52 -21.61 3.04
N VAL A 67 18.01 -20.38 2.82
CA VAL A 67 19.25 -20.16 2.04
C VAL A 67 20.50 -20.31 2.88
N ASP A 68 21.34 -21.26 2.47
CA ASP A 68 22.63 -21.56 3.11
C ASP A 68 23.84 -21.29 2.20
N SER A 69 23.60 -20.91 0.92
CA SER A 69 24.64 -20.64 -0.07
C SER A 69 24.68 -19.19 -0.57
N TRP A 70 25.88 -18.68 -0.83
CA TRP A 70 26.10 -17.36 -1.43
C TRP A 70 25.47 -17.22 -2.82
N SER A 71 25.45 -18.30 -3.62
CA SER A 71 24.87 -18.26 -4.97
C SER A 71 23.35 -18.13 -4.94
N GLU A 72 22.69 -18.74 -3.95
CA GLU A 72 21.25 -18.63 -3.74
C GLU A 72 20.89 -17.24 -3.21
N LEU A 73 21.70 -16.73 -2.29
CA LEU A 73 21.55 -15.39 -1.75
C LEU A 73 21.66 -14.31 -2.86
N ASP A 74 22.62 -14.46 -3.78
CA ASP A 74 22.78 -13.58 -4.95
C ASP A 74 21.60 -13.69 -5.94
N ARG A 75 20.99 -14.86 -6.09
CA ARG A 75 19.75 -15.03 -6.89
C ARG A 75 18.56 -14.32 -6.26
N ILE A 76 18.38 -14.47 -4.95
CA ILE A 76 17.33 -13.75 -4.20
C ILE A 76 17.57 -12.25 -4.32
N GLN A 77 18.80 -11.79 -4.14
CA GLN A 77 19.17 -10.40 -4.26
C GLN A 77 18.75 -9.80 -5.61
N ARG A 78 19.05 -10.46 -6.73
CA ARG A 78 18.60 -10.01 -8.07
C ARG A 78 17.07 -9.93 -8.18
N ARG A 79 16.35 -10.92 -7.64
CA ARG A 79 14.88 -10.95 -7.64
C ARG A 79 14.29 -9.83 -6.79
N VAL A 80 14.86 -9.55 -5.61
CA VAL A 80 14.42 -8.45 -4.74
C VAL A 80 14.64 -7.10 -5.44
N TYR A 81 15.78 -6.89 -6.11
CA TYR A 81 16.01 -5.66 -6.87
C TYR A 81 15.04 -5.48 -8.02
N PHE A 82 14.74 -6.55 -8.74
CA PHE A 82 13.71 -6.50 -9.79
C PHE A 82 12.35 -6.08 -9.23
N LEU A 83 11.95 -6.64 -8.08
CA LEU A 83 10.68 -6.25 -7.42
C LEU A 83 10.72 -4.82 -6.88
N GLU A 84 11.86 -4.33 -6.41
CA GLU A 84 12.04 -2.93 -6.02
C GLU A 84 11.81 -1.99 -7.22
N GLU A 85 12.38 -2.30 -8.39
CA GLU A 85 12.13 -1.51 -9.61
C GLU A 85 10.66 -1.51 -10.00
N ARG A 86 10.00 -2.68 -9.92
CA ARG A 86 8.55 -2.78 -10.17
C ARG A 86 7.73 -1.96 -9.17
N PHE A 87 8.15 -1.91 -7.91
CA PHE A 87 7.49 -1.10 -6.90
C PHE A 87 7.61 0.40 -7.26
N GLU A 88 8.81 0.87 -7.62
CA GLU A 88 9.05 2.27 -8.00
C GLU A 88 8.27 2.67 -9.27
N ASP A 89 8.14 1.76 -10.24
CA ASP A 89 7.29 1.96 -11.42
C ASP A 89 5.83 2.24 -11.03
N ILE A 90 5.30 1.50 -10.05
CA ILE A 90 3.92 1.65 -9.59
C ILE A 90 3.78 2.92 -8.71
N ASP A 91 4.68 3.13 -7.75
CA ASP A 91 4.61 4.26 -6.79
C ASP A 91 4.84 5.61 -7.47
N SER A 92 5.71 5.67 -8.49
CA SER A 92 5.97 6.92 -9.23
C SER A 92 4.73 7.48 -9.90
N VAL A 93 3.94 6.62 -10.55
CA VAL A 93 2.66 7.01 -11.19
C VAL A 93 1.66 7.49 -10.13
N LEU A 94 1.58 6.78 -9.01
CA LEU A 94 0.68 7.11 -7.91
C LEU A 94 1.02 8.46 -7.23
N ARG A 95 2.32 8.78 -7.13
CA ARG A 95 2.79 10.00 -6.44
C ARG A 95 2.99 11.19 -7.37
N LYS A 96 2.86 11.04 -8.70
CA LYS A 96 3.17 12.07 -9.70
C LYS A 96 4.53 12.74 -9.46
N ARG A 97 5.51 11.97 -8.97
CA ARG A 97 6.88 12.43 -8.76
C ARG A 97 7.74 11.94 -9.92
N PRO A 98 8.71 12.74 -10.42
CA PRO A 98 9.63 12.25 -11.43
C PRO A 98 10.34 11.02 -10.87
N ARG A 99 10.46 9.97 -11.70
CA ARG A 99 11.21 8.76 -11.36
C ARG A 99 12.55 9.22 -10.81
N ARG A 100 12.88 8.86 -9.57
CA ARG A 100 14.28 8.91 -9.13
C ARG A 100 14.98 7.82 -9.93
N SER A 101 15.45 8.15 -11.13
CA SER A 101 16.46 7.35 -11.81
C SER A 101 17.60 7.22 -10.82
N ARG A 102 17.74 6.04 -10.20
CA ARG A 102 18.93 5.74 -9.40
C ARG A 102 20.10 5.75 -10.39
N SER A 103 20.80 6.87 -10.45
CA SER A 103 22.23 6.83 -10.69
C SER A 103 22.81 5.80 -9.72
N ARG A 104 23.54 4.80 -10.22
CA ARG A 104 24.23 3.78 -9.40
C ARG A 104 25.05 4.51 -8.34
N PHE A 105 24.61 4.52 -7.08
CA PHE A 105 25.44 5.05 -6.00
C PHE A 105 25.31 4.29 -4.68
N SER A 106 26.50 4.17 -4.08
CA SER A 106 26.91 3.53 -2.84
C SER A 106 26.02 3.86 -1.64
N MET A 107 25.98 2.91 -0.70
CA MET A 107 25.16 2.88 0.52
C MET A 107 25.47 3.94 1.58
N ASP A 108 26.38 4.90 1.34
CA ASP A 108 26.91 5.79 2.39
C ASP A 108 26.22 7.15 2.52
N ASN A 109 25.35 7.54 1.57
CA ASN A 109 24.76 8.90 1.56
C ASN A 109 23.31 8.99 2.11
N LEU A 110 22.72 7.90 2.62
CA LEU A 110 21.31 7.87 3.06
C LEU A 110 21.10 8.20 4.55
N PHE A 111 22.16 8.22 5.38
CA PHE A 111 22.06 8.46 6.83
C PHE A 111 22.07 9.95 7.24
N ARG A 112 22.01 10.90 6.29
CA ARG A 112 22.10 12.36 6.59
C ARG A 112 20.85 13.21 6.33
N VAL A 113 19.71 12.61 5.97
CA VAL A 113 18.44 13.36 5.83
C VAL A 113 17.44 12.93 6.89
N SER A 114 17.77 13.26 8.15
CA SER A 114 16.81 13.37 9.25
C SER A 114 16.75 14.84 9.70
N GLN A 115 16.21 15.73 8.87
CA GLN A 115 15.68 17.04 9.27
C GLN A 115 15.15 17.79 8.04
N GLY A 116 13.91 18.28 8.09
CA GLY A 116 13.46 19.43 7.29
C GLY A 116 12.24 19.24 6.38
N GLY A 117 11.05 19.58 6.91
CA GLY A 117 10.16 20.61 6.32
C GLY A 117 9.19 20.24 5.16
N PRO A 118 8.08 21.00 5.00
CA PRO A 118 6.77 20.45 4.67
C PRO A 118 6.31 20.72 3.22
N GLY A 119 5.41 19.86 2.73
CA GLY A 119 4.75 20.02 1.43
C GLY A 119 3.26 19.73 1.52
N ARG A 120 2.50 20.75 1.92
CA ARG A 120 1.04 20.81 1.89
C ARG A 120 0.63 21.06 0.43
N SER A 121 -0.30 20.26 -0.10
CA SER A 121 -1.12 20.70 -1.24
C SER A 121 -2.56 20.28 -0.98
N ARG A 122 -3.42 21.29 -0.93
CA ARG A 122 -4.87 21.25 -0.69
C ARG A 122 -5.61 21.14 -2.03
N SER A 123 -6.91 20.90 -1.90
CA SER A 123 -8.01 21.07 -2.87
C SER A 123 -8.36 19.78 -3.61
N ALA A 124 -9.61 19.35 -3.73
CA ALA A 124 -10.94 19.84 -3.38
C ALA A 124 -11.85 18.58 -3.27
N SER A 125 -12.95 18.50 -2.53
CA SER A 125 -14.09 19.40 -2.50
C SER A 125 -14.80 19.30 -1.15
N ARG A 126 -15.36 20.42 -0.69
CA ARG A 126 -16.47 20.40 0.27
C ARG A 126 -17.65 19.72 -0.43
N VAL A 127 -18.12 18.61 0.12
CA VAL A 127 -19.47 18.12 -0.11
C VAL A 127 -20.00 17.75 1.27
N ASP A 128 -20.69 18.74 1.82
CA ASP A 128 -21.90 18.70 2.64
C ASP A 128 -22.09 17.61 3.71
N GLU A 129 -22.56 18.11 4.85
CA GLU A 129 -23.27 17.48 5.98
C GLU A 129 -23.93 16.13 5.68
N ASN A 130 -23.14 15.07 5.51
CA ASN A 130 -23.65 13.71 5.40
C ASN A 130 -24.18 13.28 6.78
N GLY A 131 -25.50 13.25 6.93
CA GLY A 131 -26.24 12.76 8.10
C GLY A 131 -26.11 11.25 8.34
N LEU A 132 -24.89 10.71 8.26
CA LEU A 132 -24.54 9.36 8.71
C LEU A 132 -23.84 9.50 10.07
N SER A 133 -24.44 8.91 11.09
CA SER A 133 -23.86 8.85 12.43
C SER A 133 -22.61 7.97 12.43
N LEU A 134 -21.69 8.23 13.36
CA LEU A 134 -20.48 7.39 13.52
C LEU A 134 -20.81 5.91 13.70
N GLU A 135 -21.92 5.62 14.37
CA GLU A 135 -22.44 4.27 14.60
C GLU A 135 -22.90 3.62 13.29
N GLU A 136 -23.68 4.33 12.48
CA GLU A 136 -24.13 3.87 11.16
C GLU A 136 -22.96 3.63 10.21
N ALA A 137 -21.92 4.48 10.25
CA ALA A 137 -20.71 4.28 9.45
C ALA A 137 -19.94 3.01 9.86
N CYS A 138 -19.90 2.70 11.16
CA CYS A 138 -19.31 1.47 11.68
C CYS A 138 -20.12 0.24 11.26
N GLU A 139 -21.45 0.31 11.32
CA GLU A 139 -22.37 -0.75 10.87
C GLU A 139 -22.22 -1.04 9.37
N VAL A 140 -22.18 0.01 8.53
CA VAL A 140 -22.02 -0.13 7.08
C VAL A 140 -20.71 -0.82 6.70
N LEU A 141 -19.64 -0.58 7.45
CA LEU A 141 -18.34 -1.22 7.24
C LEU A 141 -18.15 -2.54 8.01
N GLY A 142 -19.09 -2.88 8.90
CA GLY A 142 -19.03 -4.07 9.75
C GLY A 142 -17.81 -4.09 10.67
N ILE A 143 -17.50 -2.94 11.28
CA ILE A 143 -16.35 -2.74 12.16
C ILE A 143 -16.78 -2.14 13.49
N ASP A 144 -15.94 -2.33 14.51
CA ASP A 144 -16.16 -1.75 15.82
C ASP A 144 -15.88 -0.24 15.84
N ILE A 145 -16.56 0.49 16.73
CA ILE A 145 -16.38 1.93 16.94
C ILE A 145 -14.94 2.27 17.38
N SER A 146 -14.25 1.32 18.00
CA SER A 146 -12.84 1.41 18.42
C SER A 146 -11.83 0.98 17.36
N ALA A 147 -12.27 0.55 16.17
CA ALA A 147 -11.39 0.05 15.12
C ALA A 147 -10.36 1.12 14.69
N LYS A 148 -9.13 0.69 14.45
CA LYS A 148 -8.04 1.57 14.02
C LYS A 148 -8.07 1.77 12.51
N LEU A 149 -7.61 2.93 12.02
CA LEU A 149 -7.52 3.25 10.59
C LEU A 149 -7.02 2.10 9.67
N PRO A 150 -5.96 1.32 9.99
CA PRO A 150 -5.55 0.18 9.15
C PRO A 150 -6.62 -0.91 9.00
N GLU A 151 -7.41 -1.17 10.04
CA GLU A 151 -8.50 -2.16 10.02
C GLU A 151 -9.68 -1.65 9.18
N ILE A 152 -10.02 -0.37 9.34
CA ILE A 152 -11.06 0.32 8.55
C ILE A 152 -10.71 0.23 7.07
N ARG A 153 -9.46 0.58 6.70
CA ARG A 153 -8.96 0.47 5.32
C ARG A 153 -9.01 -0.95 4.80
N LYS A 154 -8.61 -1.94 5.61
CA LYS A 154 -8.64 -3.35 5.19
C LYS A 154 -10.05 -3.82 4.88
N LYS A 155 -11.01 -3.53 5.75
CA LYS A 155 -12.43 -3.91 5.57
C LYS A 155 -13.07 -3.19 4.38
N PHE A 156 -12.78 -1.90 4.25
CA PHE A 156 -13.19 -1.12 3.09
C PHE A 156 -12.69 -1.73 1.76
N ARG A 157 -11.41 -2.15 1.66
CA ARG A 157 -10.90 -2.86 0.47
C ARG A 157 -11.70 -4.10 0.13
N THR A 158 -11.90 -4.96 1.12
CA THR A 158 -12.58 -6.24 0.94
C THR A 158 -14.00 -6.04 0.41
N LEU A 159 -14.77 -5.16 1.05
CA LEU A 159 -16.14 -4.86 0.63
C LEU A 159 -16.19 -4.25 -0.77
N MET A 160 -15.27 -3.35 -1.09
CA MET A 160 -15.23 -2.72 -2.40
C MET A 160 -14.85 -3.68 -3.53
N LYS A 161 -13.96 -4.63 -3.26
CA LYS A 161 -13.66 -5.73 -4.19
C LYS A 161 -14.90 -6.59 -4.45
N GLU A 162 -15.59 -7.04 -3.40
CA GLU A 162 -16.77 -7.91 -3.52
C GLU A 162 -17.94 -7.27 -4.27
N LEU A 163 -18.09 -5.95 -4.17
CA LEU A 163 -19.19 -5.22 -4.78
C LEU A 163 -18.92 -4.83 -6.24
N HIS A 164 -17.69 -5.05 -6.75
CA HIS A 164 -17.25 -4.52 -8.03
C HIS A 164 -18.03 -5.07 -9.24
N PRO A 165 -18.50 -4.22 -10.17
CA PRO A 165 -19.25 -4.65 -11.35
C PRO A 165 -18.47 -5.62 -12.24
N ASP A 166 -17.14 -5.55 -12.30
CA ASP A 166 -16.33 -6.48 -13.12
C ASP A 166 -16.36 -7.92 -12.59
N ILE A 167 -16.48 -8.10 -11.27
CA ILE A 167 -16.74 -9.42 -10.65
C ILE A 167 -18.21 -9.84 -10.88
N ARG A 168 -19.11 -8.86 -11.04
CA ARG A 168 -20.56 -9.06 -11.18
C ARG A 168 -21.06 -8.86 -12.62
N MET A 169 -20.21 -9.06 -13.62
CA MET A 169 -20.55 -9.02 -15.06
C MET A 169 -21.22 -7.70 -15.52
N GLY A 170 -20.78 -6.56 -15.00
CA GLY A 170 -21.28 -5.23 -15.36
C GLY A 170 -22.54 -4.78 -14.60
N ASP A 171 -22.99 -5.52 -13.58
CA ASP A 171 -24.18 -5.16 -12.80
C ASP A 171 -23.93 -3.92 -11.90
N ARG A 172 -24.39 -2.76 -12.37
CA ARG A 172 -24.32 -1.45 -11.69
C ARG A 172 -25.32 -1.29 -10.53
N SER A 173 -26.15 -2.29 -10.25
CA SER A 173 -27.18 -2.22 -9.19
C SER A 173 -26.61 -1.97 -7.78
N LYS A 174 -25.31 -2.22 -7.57
CA LYS A 174 -24.63 -2.02 -6.28
C LYS A 174 -23.79 -0.74 -6.17
N GLU A 175 -23.83 0.14 -7.17
CA GLU A 175 -23.20 1.47 -7.08
C GLU A 175 -23.71 2.29 -5.89
N GLY A 176 -25.01 2.16 -5.56
CA GLY A 176 -25.58 2.81 -4.37
C GLY A 176 -24.97 2.30 -3.06
N GLN A 177 -24.66 0.99 -2.97
CA GLN A 177 -23.99 0.41 -1.82
C GLN A 177 -22.52 0.84 -1.75
N MET A 178 -21.82 0.92 -2.88
CA MET A 178 -20.47 1.48 -2.93
C MET A 178 -20.41 2.93 -2.45
N ARG A 179 -21.36 3.78 -2.87
CA ARG A 179 -21.41 5.18 -2.40
C ARG A 179 -21.64 5.26 -0.89
N LYS A 180 -22.48 4.40 -0.32
CA LYS A 180 -22.68 4.33 1.14
C LYS A 180 -21.41 3.93 1.88
N ILE A 181 -20.68 2.93 1.37
CA ILE A 181 -19.42 2.46 1.96
C ILE A 181 -18.32 3.53 1.86
N LEU A 182 -18.30 4.29 0.75
CA LEU A 182 -17.43 5.46 0.60
C LEU A 182 -17.71 6.53 1.64
N ALA A 183 -18.96 6.95 1.77
CA ALA A 183 -19.37 7.95 2.75
C ALA A 183 -19.01 7.52 4.18
N ALA A 184 -19.27 6.25 4.53
CA ALA A 184 -18.89 5.67 5.82
C ALA A 184 -17.36 5.74 6.05
N TYR A 185 -16.55 5.39 5.04
CA TYR A 185 -15.09 5.46 5.15
C TYR A 185 -14.59 6.89 5.37
N GLU A 186 -15.14 7.88 4.66
CA GLU A 186 -14.74 9.28 4.82
C GLU A 186 -15.04 9.81 6.24
N VAL A 187 -16.21 9.52 6.78
CA VAL A 187 -16.59 9.90 8.16
C VAL A 187 -15.63 9.29 9.18
N LEU A 188 -15.34 7.99 9.08
CA LEU A 188 -14.45 7.32 10.01
C LEU A 188 -13.00 7.77 9.89
N LYS A 189 -12.55 8.06 8.67
CA LYS A 189 -11.22 8.62 8.42
C LYS A 189 -11.09 10.03 9.02
N GLN A 190 -12.11 10.87 8.87
CA GLN A 190 -12.11 12.22 9.47
C GLN A 190 -12.02 12.16 11.00
N ARG A 191 -12.79 11.27 11.65
CA ARG A 191 -12.68 11.02 13.09
C ARG A 191 -11.25 10.66 13.52
N GLN A 192 -10.64 9.69 12.83
CA GLN A 192 -9.28 9.21 13.15
C GLN A 192 -8.19 10.28 12.93
N VAL A 193 -8.43 11.28 12.08
CA VAL A 193 -7.50 12.40 11.86
C VAL A 193 -7.72 13.54 12.86
N MET A 194 -8.91 13.65 13.43
CA MET A 194 -9.28 14.70 14.39
C MET A 194 -9.04 14.30 15.86
N SER A 195 -8.81 13.02 16.16
CA SER A 195 -8.33 12.52 17.47
C SER A 195 -6.81 12.48 17.53
#